data_AF-A0A1N6FUD3-F1
#
_entry.id   AF-A0A1N6FUD3-F1
#
_cell.length_a   1.000
_cell.length_b   1.000
_cell.length_c   1.000
_cell.angle_alpha   90.00
_cell.angle_beta   90.00
_cell.angle_gamma   90.00
#
_symmetry.space_group_name_H-M   'P 1'
#
loop_
_entity.id
_entity.type
_entity.pdbx_description
1 polymer ?
#
loop_
_entity_poly.entity_id
_entity_poly.type
_entity_poly.pdbx_seq_one_letter_code
_entity_poly.pdbx_strand_id
1 'polypeptide(L)'
;MTIEALYPRLAINMDEESEPQYQELISDELLSEVMAHGDMSDDLETQASLRQGLVVASDAYVTAALERATQRSEKEDNEALDRVTEAAQRLYDALLHLQDYPGLEARVEKAVRRNPHLHEVRNGVTLADMLGTRRNIFASFREVLVDLQICVENTINRKPKPMLLEPDMEGEAPLRLDSEDELEAGMQRWRERSKARKLPKDHALLAFLVSFRPTWLALSGHPFTEGMYYPETGRTVSRLVDAVDAVMQRLDPAVRRSAIVNAVRKVRASDARGPSS
;
A
#
# COMPACT_ATOMS: atom_id res chain seq x y z
N MET A 1 15.96 6.37 -4.52
CA MET A 1 16.88 5.25 -4.26
C MET A 1 16.53 4.18 -5.28
N THR A 2 17.48 3.47 -5.87
CA THR A 2 17.13 2.44 -6.88
C THR A 2 16.92 1.09 -6.21
N ILE A 3 16.25 0.17 -6.90
CA ILE A 3 15.98 -1.18 -6.37
C ILE A 3 17.29 -1.95 -6.16
N GLU A 4 18.27 -1.79 -7.03
CA GLU A 4 19.59 -2.43 -6.96
C GLU A 4 20.39 -1.95 -5.75
N ALA A 5 20.16 -0.71 -5.28
CA ALA A 5 20.81 -0.19 -4.09
C ALA A 5 20.26 -0.81 -2.79
N LEU A 6 18.98 -1.18 -2.77
CA LEU A 6 18.33 -1.77 -1.58
C LEU A 6 18.32 -3.30 -1.59
N TYR A 7 18.23 -3.90 -2.78
CA TYR A 7 18.12 -5.33 -3.02
C TYR A 7 19.15 -5.75 -4.11
N PRO A 8 20.46 -5.62 -3.84
CA PRO A 8 21.52 -5.83 -4.84
C PRO A 8 21.66 -7.28 -5.30
N ARG A 9 20.98 -8.23 -4.66
CA ARG A 9 21.04 -9.66 -4.96
C ARG A 9 19.69 -10.25 -5.36
N LEU A 10 18.70 -9.40 -5.66
CA LEU A 10 17.41 -9.86 -6.16
C LEU A 10 17.62 -10.58 -7.50
N ALA A 11 17.13 -11.80 -7.61
CA ALA A 11 17.33 -12.65 -8.79
C ALA A 11 16.41 -12.30 -9.97
N ILE A 12 15.40 -11.44 -9.75
CA ILE A 12 14.43 -11.03 -10.76
C ILE A 12 14.90 -9.76 -11.46
N ASN A 13 14.96 -9.81 -12.79
CA ASN A 13 15.15 -8.66 -13.66
C ASN A 13 13.81 -7.93 -13.87
N MET A 14 13.75 -6.68 -13.43
CA MET A 14 12.54 -5.85 -13.50
C MET A 14 12.23 -5.33 -14.92
N ASP A 15 13.19 -5.42 -15.84
CA ASP A 15 13.03 -4.98 -17.23
C ASP A 15 12.46 -6.07 -18.16
N GLU A 16 12.30 -7.29 -17.63
CA GLU A 16 11.83 -8.47 -18.36
C GLU A 16 10.46 -8.95 -17.84
N GLU A 17 9.79 -9.81 -18.62
CA GLU A 17 8.54 -10.43 -18.16
C GLU A 17 8.79 -11.27 -16.89
N SER A 18 7.96 -11.08 -15.87
CA SER A 18 8.16 -11.68 -14.55
C SER A 18 7.78 -13.16 -14.47
N GLU A 19 6.76 -13.58 -15.22
CA GLU A 19 6.23 -14.95 -15.17
C GLU A 19 7.28 -16.03 -15.53
N PRO A 20 8.03 -15.93 -16.65
CA PRO A 20 9.06 -16.91 -16.98
C PRO A 20 10.17 -17.00 -15.91
N GLN A 21 10.54 -15.87 -15.32
CA GLN A 21 11.57 -15.80 -14.29
C GLN A 21 11.15 -16.49 -12.99
N TYR A 22 9.88 -16.37 -12.59
CA TYR A 22 9.37 -17.10 -11.42
C TYR A 22 9.31 -18.62 -11.67
N GLN A 23 8.99 -19.06 -12.89
CA GLN A 23 9.00 -20.49 -13.22
C GLN A 23 10.41 -21.09 -13.15
N GLU A 24 11.43 -20.36 -13.60
CA GLU A 24 12.83 -20.77 -13.49
C GLU A 24 13.31 -20.78 -12.04
N LEU A 25 12.96 -19.76 -11.26
CA LEU A 25 13.32 -19.65 -9.85
C LEU A 25 12.69 -20.76 -9.01
N ILE A 26 11.42 -21.08 -9.28
CA ILE A 26 10.65 -22.12 -8.59
C ILE A 26 10.84 -23.45 -9.31
N SER A 27 12.08 -23.93 -9.28
CA SER A 27 12.47 -25.26 -9.75
C SER A 27 11.77 -26.39 -8.97
N ASP A 28 11.68 -27.58 -9.59
CA ASP A 28 11.13 -28.77 -8.92
C ASP A 28 11.97 -29.19 -7.70
N GLU A 29 13.28 -28.90 -7.73
CA GLU A 29 14.17 -29.07 -6.57
C GLU A 29 13.79 -28.13 -5.42
N LEU A 30 13.42 -26.86 -5.70
CA LEU A 30 12.94 -25.94 -4.66
C LEU A 30 11.63 -26.43 -4.06
N LEU A 31 10.70 -26.87 -4.91
CA LEU A 31 9.41 -27.38 -4.44
C LEU A 31 9.62 -28.58 -3.52
N SER A 32 10.43 -29.55 -3.95
CA SER A 32 10.76 -30.75 -3.17
C SER A 32 11.37 -30.40 -1.80
N GLU A 33 12.27 -29.42 -1.76
CA GLU A 33 12.90 -28.92 -0.53
C GLU A 33 11.89 -28.25 0.42
N VAL A 34 11.02 -27.37 -0.10
CA VAL A 34 9.97 -26.70 0.67
C VAL A 34 8.94 -27.71 1.20
N MET A 35 8.55 -28.69 0.39
CA MET A 35 7.63 -29.76 0.77
C MET A 35 8.21 -30.62 1.89
N ALA A 36 9.51 -30.98 1.80
CA ALA A 36 10.20 -31.74 2.84
C ALA A 36 10.25 -30.99 4.17
N HIS A 37 10.46 -29.66 4.14
CA HIS A 37 10.39 -28.86 5.37
C HIS A 37 8.97 -28.81 5.94
N GLY A 38 7.96 -28.68 5.09
CA GLY A 38 6.55 -28.57 5.47
C GLY A 38 5.83 -29.89 5.79
N ASP A 39 6.48 -31.05 5.65
CA ASP A 39 5.85 -32.38 5.64
C ASP A 39 4.60 -32.43 4.74
N MET A 40 4.69 -31.85 3.54
CA MET A 40 3.59 -31.79 2.58
C MET A 40 3.48 -33.11 1.79
N SER A 41 2.28 -33.41 1.28
CA SER A 41 2.05 -34.58 0.43
C SER A 41 2.74 -34.42 -0.94
N ASP A 42 3.35 -35.50 -1.45
CA ASP A 42 4.04 -35.52 -2.74
C ASP A 42 3.11 -35.91 -3.90
N ASP A 43 2.00 -35.20 -4.02
CA ASP A 43 1.03 -35.36 -5.10
C ASP A 43 0.98 -34.12 -6.01
N LEU A 44 0.53 -34.31 -7.25
CA LEU A 44 0.53 -33.27 -8.29
C LEU A 44 -0.33 -32.05 -7.91
N GLU A 45 -1.40 -32.23 -7.14
CA GLU A 45 -2.28 -31.14 -6.72
C GLU A 45 -1.60 -30.26 -5.66
N THR A 46 -0.93 -30.90 -4.69
CA THR A 46 -0.11 -30.22 -3.68
C THR A 46 1.06 -29.48 -4.34
N GLN A 47 1.78 -30.11 -5.26
CA GLN A 47 2.88 -29.47 -5.99
C GLN A 47 2.41 -28.25 -6.79
N ALA A 48 1.31 -28.38 -7.53
CA ALA A 48 0.75 -27.26 -8.30
C ALA A 48 0.30 -26.11 -7.40
N SER A 49 -0.38 -26.42 -6.29
CA SER A 49 -0.86 -25.44 -5.32
C SER A 49 0.31 -24.73 -4.62
N LEU A 50 1.36 -25.46 -4.25
CA LEU A 50 2.56 -24.90 -3.65
C LEU A 50 3.29 -23.98 -4.63
N ARG A 51 3.47 -24.43 -5.88
CA ARG A 51 4.09 -23.63 -6.96
C ARG A 51 3.36 -22.31 -7.12
N GLN A 52 2.03 -22.34 -7.27
CA GLN A 52 1.23 -21.12 -7.39
C GLN A 52 1.38 -20.21 -6.16
N GLY A 53 1.36 -20.78 -4.95
CA GLY A 53 1.55 -20.00 -3.72
C GLY A 53 2.92 -19.33 -3.63
N LEU A 54 3.97 -20.02 -4.07
CA LEU A 54 5.33 -19.47 -4.12
C LEU A 54 5.48 -18.38 -5.20
N VAL A 55 4.83 -18.52 -6.36
CA VAL A 55 4.79 -17.47 -7.39
C VAL A 55 4.15 -16.22 -6.81
N VAL A 56 2.95 -16.34 -6.24
CA VAL A 56 2.22 -15.20 -5.65
C VAL A 56 3.02 -14.55 -4.51
N ALA A 57 3.66 -15.35 -3.66
CA ALA A 57 4.48 -14.83 -2.57
C ALA A 57 5.75 -14.13 -3.07
N SER A 58 6.42 -14.68 -4.08
CA SER A 58 7.62 -14.08 -4.68
C SER A 58 7.28 -12.79 -5.41
N ASP A 59 6.16 -12.75 -6.11
CA ASP A 59 5.66 -11.54 -6.76
C ASP A 59 5.30 -10.44 -5.75
N ALA A 60 4.66 -10.80 -4.64
CA ALA A 60 4.42 -9.89 -3.53
C ALA A 60 5.73 -9.35 -2.93
N TYR A 61 6.78 -10.19 -2.81
CA TYR A 61 8.11 -9.76 -2.36
C TYR A 61 8.70 -8.70 -3.30
N VAL A 62 8.72 -9.00 -4.60
CA VAL A 62 9.31 -8.12 -5.64
C VAL A 62 8.55 -6.79 -5.72
N THR A 63 7.22 -6.85 -5.72
CA THR A 63 6.35 -5.66 -5.71
C THR A 63 6.63 -4.80 -4.48
N ALA A 64 6.66 -5.38 -3.28
CA ALA A 64 6.95 -4.65 -2.05
C ALA A 64 8.41 -4.14 -1.99
N ALA A 65 9.37 -4.84 -2.61
CA ALA A 65 10.74 -4.36 -2.76
C ALA A 65 10.78 -3.09 -3.63
N LEU A 66 10.05 -3.10 -4.75
CA LEU A 66 9.91 -1.96 -5.65
C LEU A 66 9.20 -0.78 -4.98
N GLU A 67 8.09 -1.01 -4.26
CA GLU A 67 7.38 0.02 -3.49
C GLU A 67 8.34 0.73 -2.52
N ARG A 68 9.15 -0.04 -1.80
CA ARG A 68 10.11 0.52 -0.85
C ARG A 68 11.25 1.28 -1.54
N ALA A 69 11.73 0.81 -2.69
CA ALA A 69 12.76 1.50 -3.45
C ALA A 69 12.25 2.82 -4.05
N THR A 70 11.01 2.82 -4.54
CA THR A 70 10.34 3.95 -5.18
C THR A 70 9.63 4.87 -4.21
N GLN A 71 9.58 4.52 -2.91
CA GLN A 71 8.97 5.35 -1.88
C GLN A 71 9.58 6.76 -1.90
N ARG A 72 8.73 7.74 -2.18
CA ARG A 72 9.10 9.14 -2.27
C ARG A 72 9.36 9.74 -0.90
N SER A 73 9.86 10.97 -0.85
CA SER A 73 9.91 11.73 0.40
C SER A 73 8.51 12.18 0.83
N GLU A 74 8.31 12.40 2.13
CA GLU A 74 7.05 12.96 2.64
C GLU A 74 6.74 14.34 2.03
N LYS A 75 7.79 15.10 1.68
CA LYS A 75 7.66 16.36 0.97
C LYS A 75 7.06 16.16 -0.43
N GLU A 76 7.59 15.22 -1.21
CA GLU A 76 7.07 14.92 -2.55
C GLU A 76 5.63 14.39 -2.51
N ASP A 77 5.28 13.56 -1.51
CA ASP A 77 3.91 13.09 -1.32
C ASP A 77 2.96 14.24 -1.00
N ASN A 78 3.33 15.11 -0.05
CA ASN A 78 2.53 16.28 0.31
C ASN A 78 2.36 17.21 -0.90
N GLU A 79 3.42 17.45 -1.68
CA GLU A 79 3.34 18.24 -2.91
C GLU A 79 2.42 17.58 -3.96
N ALA A 80 2.39 16.26 -4.05
CA ALA A 80 1.47 15.55 -4.93
C ALA A 80 0.01 15.71 -4.48
N LEU A 81 -0.24 15.62 -3.18
CA LEU A 81 -1.56 15.84 -2.58
C LEU A 81 -2.02 17.29 -2.77
N ASP A 82 -1.16 18.28 -2.54
CA ASP A 82 -1.47 19.70 -2.79
C ASP A 82 -1.88 19.92 -4.26
N ARG A 83 -1.18 19.31 -5.23
CA ARG A 83 -1.57 19.36 -6.66
C ARG A 83 -2.95 18.75 -6.93
N VAL A 84 -3.33 17.70 -6.21
CA VAL A 84 -4.68 17.11 -6.31
C VAL A 84 -5.72 18.10 -5.79
N THR A 85 -5.48 18.72 -4.64
CA THR A 85 -6.36 19.76 -4.07
C THR A 85 -6.56 20.93 -5.04
N GLU A 86 -5.47 21.43 -5.64
CA GLU A 86 -5.52 22.50 -6.64
C GLU A 86 -6.28 22.09 -7.92
N ALA A 87 -6.08 20.85 -8.39
CA ALA A 87 -6.79 20.35 -9.56
C ALA A 87 -8.30 20.19 -9.28
N ALA A 88 -8.65 19.68 -8.08
CA ALA A 88 -10.04 19.55 -7.65
C ALA A 88 -10.72 20.92 -7.53
N GLN A 89 -10.03 21.93 -6.97
CA GLN A 89 -10.55 23.30 -6.88
C GLN A 89 -10.79 23.91 -8.26
N ARG A 90 -9.81 23.81 -9.16
CA ARG A 90 -9.95 24.34 -10.52
C ARG A 90 -11.12 23.72 -11.27
N LEU A 91 -11.34 22.42 -11.12
CA LEU A 91 -12.49 21.76 -11.72
C LEU A 91 -13.80 22.20 -11.07
N TYR A 92 -13.84 22.31 -9.73
CA TYR A 92 -15.00 22.82 -9.01
C TYR A 92 -15.41 24.21 -9.53
N ASP A 93 -14.45 25.13 -9.61
CA ASP A 93 -14.67 26.50 -10.07
C ASP A 93 -15.13 26.54 -11.53
N ALA A 94 -14.53 25.73 -12.40
CA ALA A 94 -14.93 25.63 -13.80
C ALA A 94 -16.38 25.12 -13.95
N LEU A 95 -16.77 24.12 -13.16
CA LEU A 95 -18.14 23.58 -13.17
C LEU A 95 -19.15 24.57 -12.57
N LEU A 96 -18.75 25.35 -11.56
CA LEU A 96 -19.57 26.42 -10.99
C LEU A 96 -19.76 27.56 -12.01
N HIS A 97 -18.70 28.00 -12.67
CA HIS A 97 -18.72 29.09 -13.64
C HIS A 97 -19.61 28.80 -14.87
N LEU A 98 -19.88 27.52 -15.20
CA LEU A 98 -20.88 27.17 -16.22
C LEU A 98 -22.28 27.71 -15.90
N GLN A 99 -22.60 27.93 -14.63
CA GLN A 99 -23.89 28.48 -14.19
C GLN A 99 -24.04 29.96 -14.51
N ASP A 100 -22.93 30.68 -14.63
CA ASP A 100 -22.91 32.11 -14.92
C ASP A 100 -23.24 32.41 -16.39
N TYR A 101 -23.32 31.38 -17.24
CA TYR A 101 -23.66 31.49 -18.66
C TYR A 101 -25.06 30.90 -18.96
N PRO A 102 -26.10 31.75 -19.11
CA PRO A 102 -27.46 31.31 -19.34
C PRO A 102 -27.59 30.36 -20.55
N GLY A 103 -28.20 29.21 -20.35
CA GLY A 103 -28.49 28.22 -21.40
C GLY A 103 -27.32 27.33 -21.82
N LEU A 104 -26.09 27.61 -21.38
CA LEU A 104 -24.93 26.77 -21.69
C LEU A 104 -25.04 25.40 -21.01
N GLU A 105 -25.43 25.39 -19.74
CA GLU A 105 -25.62 24.17 -18.96
C GLU A 105 -26.63 23.21 -19.62
N ALA A 106 -27.79 23.72 -20.04
CA ALA A 106 -28.80 22.91 -20.73
C ALA A 106 -28.30 22.37 -22.08
N ARG A 107 -27.43 23.10 -22.79
CA ARG A 107 -26.80 22.63 -24.03
C ARG A 107 -25.81 21.50 -23.77
N VAL A 108 -25.01 21.61 -22.70
CA VAL A 108 -24.07 20.57 -22.27
C VAL A 108 -24.83 19.33 -21.83
N GLU A 109 -25.87 19.47 -21.00
CA GLU A 109 -26.73 18.35 -20.58
C GLU A 109 -27.28 17.59 -21.80
N LYS A 110 -27.84 18.33 -22.76
CA LYS A 110 -28.40 17.76 -23.99
C LYS A 110 -27.34 17.06 -24.83
N ALA A 111 -26.11 17.57 -24.88
CA ALA A 111 -25.01 16.94 -25.59
C ALA A 111 -24.58 15.64 -24.92
N VAL A 112 -24.45 15.63 -23.58
CA VAL A 112 -24.12 14.42 -22.81
C VAL A 112 -25.18 13.35 -23.02
N ARG A 113 -26.47 13.66 -22.81
CA ARG A 113 -27.57 12.70 -22.94
C ARG A 113 -27.76 12.14 -24.36
N ARG A 114 -27.24 12.82 -25.38
CA ARG A 114 -27.34 12.39 -26.78
C ARG A 114 -26.10 11.67 -27.28
N ASN A 115 -25.03 11.59 -26.49
CA ASN A 115 -23.81 10.93 -26.91
C ASN A 115 -23.94 9.41 -26.69
N PRO A 116 -23.95 8.59 -27.76
CA PRO A 116 -24.05 7.14 -27.63
C PRO A 116 -22.71 6.48 -27.26
N HIS A 117 -21.62 7.25 -27.21
CA HIS A 117 -20.26 6.77 -26.96
C HIS A 117 -19.72 7.26 -25.61
N LEU A 118 -20.59 7.44 -24.61
CA LEU A 118 -20.13 7.73 -23.26
C LEU A 118 -19.37 6.54 -22.69
N HIS A 119 -18.31 6.83 -21.94
CA HIS A 119 -17.59 5.81 -21.20
C HIS A 119 -18.46 5.29 -20.06
N GLU A 120 -18.54 3.97 -19.94
CA GLU A 120 -19.22 3.28 -18.84
C GLU A 120 -18.21 3.01 -17.71
N VAL A 121 -18.54 3.46 -16.51
CA VAL A 121 -17.78 3.06 -15.31
C VAL A 121 -18.24 1.68 -14.84
N ARG A 122 -17.60 1.14 -13.78
CA ARG A 122 -18.00 -0.14 -13.16
C ARG A 122 -19.51 -0.13 -12.90
N ASN A 123 -20.19 -1.22 -13.29
CA ASN A 123 -21.65 -1.41 -13.26
C ASN A 123 -22.45 -0.69 -14.36
N GLY A 124 -21.80 -0.23 -15.44
CA GLY A 124 -22.51 0.31 -16.62
C GLY A 124 -23.07 1.73 -16.43
N VAL A 125 -22.70 2.42 -15.36
CA VAL A 125 -23.14 3.81 -15.10
C VAL A 125 -22.40 4.74 -16.06
N THR A 126 -23.12 5.68 -16.67
CA THR A 126 -22.55 6.66 -17.60
C THR A 126 -22.55 8.07 -17.00
N LEU A 127 -21.83 9.00 -17.64
CA LEU A 127 -21.92 10.42 -17.28
C LEU A 127 -23.36 10.95 -17.30
N ALA A 128 -24.20 10.47 -18.22
CA ALA A 128 -25.59 10.90 -18.32
C ALA A 128 -26.43 10.50 -17.10
N ASP A 129 -26.10 9.36 -16.48
CA ASP A 129 -26.75 8.84 -15.28
C ASP A 129 -26.31 9.59 -14.02
N MET A 130 -25.10 10.15 -14.03
CA MET A 130 -24.52 10.92 -12.92
C MET A 130 -24.93 12.40 -12.91
N LEU A 131 -25.59 12.90 -13.96
CA LEU A 131 -26.07 14.28 -13.99
C LEU A 131 -27.27 14.49 -13.06
N GLY A 132 -27.27 15.60 -12.33
CA GLY A 132 -28.40 16.05 -11.53
C GLY A 132 -29.63 16.42 -12.37
N THR A 133 -30.74 16.75 -11.70
CA THR A 133 -31.97 17.20 -12.37
C THR A 133 -32.12 18.71 -12.30
N ARG A 134 -32.27 19.37 -13.47
CA ARG A 134 -32.65 20.79 -13.65
C ARG A 134 -31.81 21.83 -12.88
N ARG A 135 -30.96 22.57 -13.61
CA ARG A 135 -30.00 23.59 -13.13
C ARG A 135 -28.99 23.01 -12.14
N ASN A 136 -27.72 23.37 -12.28
CA ASN A 136 -26.62 22.77 -11.51
C ASN A 136 -26.50 21.24 -11.75
N ILE A 137 -26.46 20.81 -13.02
CA ILE A 137 -26.39 19.40 -13.43
C ILE A 137 -25.12 18.70 -12.92
N PHE A 138 -24.09 19.48 -12.58
CA PHE A 138 -22.81 19.01 -12.02
C PHE A 138 -22.71 19.17 -10.49
N ALA A 139 -23.83 19.40 -9.78
CA ALA A 139 -23.84 19.54 -8.32
C ALA A 139 -23.11 18.40 -7.61
N SER A 140 -23.49 17.15 -7.91
CA SER A 140 -22.91 15.96 -7.29
C SER A 140 -21.41 15.83 -7.56
N PHE A 141 -20.94 16.23 -8.75
CA PHE A 141 -19.51 16.23 -9.05
C PHE A 141 -18.77 17.26 -8.18
N ARG A 142 -19.34 18.44 -8.00
CA ARG A 142 -18.75 19.47 -7.14
C ARG A 142 -18.71 19.04 -5.67
N GLU A 143 -19.74 18.37 -5.18
CA GLU A 143 -19.76 17.78 -3.83
C GLU A 143 -18.65 16.74 -3.66
N VAL A 144 -18.51 15.80 -4.61
CA VAL A 144 -17.43 14.82 -4.61
C VAL A 144 -16.05 15.47 -4.66
N LEU A 145 -15.88 16.59 -5.39
CA LEU A 145 -14.62 17.34 -5.41
C LEU A 145 -14.31 17.97 -4.05
N VAL A 146 -15.32 18.48 -3.34
CA VAL A 146 -15.15 19.01 -1.97
C VAL A 146 -14.76 17.87 -1.02
N ASP A 147 -15.45 16.72 -1.10
CA ASP A 147 -15.11 15.55 -0.28
C ASP A 147 -13.68 15.08 -0.56
N LEU A 148 -13.27 15.06 -1.84
CA LEU A 148 -11.90 14.73 -2.24
C LEU A 148 -10.90 15.70 -1.63
N GLN A 149 -11.16 17.01 -1.68
CA GLN A 149 -10.30 18.02 -1.05
C GLN A 149 -10.16 17.81 0.45
N ILE A 150 -11.26 17.54 1.15
CA ILE A 150 -11.26 17.24 2.60
C ILE A 150 -10.41 15.99 2.87
N CYS A 151 -10.62 14.92 2.11
CA CYS A 151 -9.87 13.67 2.27
C CYS A 151 -8.38 13.86 2.00
N VAL A 152 -8.04 14.59 0.94
CA VAL A 152 -6.65 14.89 0.57
C VAL A 152 -6.00 15.75 1.64
N GLU A 153 -6.63 16.83 2.08
CA GLU A 153 -6.11 17.71 3.14
C GLU A 153 -5.88 16.95 4.46
N ASN A 154 -6.81 16.08 4.84
CA ASN A 154 -6.64 15.20 5.99
C ASN A 154 -5.48 14.21 5.81
N THR A 155 -5.20 13.79 4.57
CA THR A 155 -4.10 12.87 4.23
C THR A 155 -2.74 13.56 4.22
N ILE A 156 -2.67 14.86 3.92
CA ILE A 156 -1.44 15.63 3.98
C ILE A 156 -0.90 15.61 5.42
N ASN A 157 0.39 15.29 5.56
CA ASN A 157 1.04 15.26 6.85
C ASN A 157 1.87 16.55 7.04
N ARG A 158 1.21 17.63 7.45
CA ARG A 158 1.91 18.91 7.74
C ARG A 158 2.45 18.88 9.17
N LYS A 159 3.69 19.33 9.34
CA LYS A 159 4.25 19.55 10.68
C LYS A 159 3.45 20.67 11.36
N PRO A 160 2.86 20.43 12.54
CA PRO A 160 2.15 21.46 13.30
C PRO A 160 3.06 22.65 13.59
N LYS A 161 2.48 23.83 13.52
CA LYS A 161 3.13 25.10 13.86
C LYS A 161 2.27 25.81 14.91
N PRO A 162 2.88 26.64 15.79
CA PRO A 162 2.11 27.49 16.68
C PRO A 162 1.10 28.32 15.88
N MET A 163 -0.13 28.42 16.37
CA MET A 163 -1.16 29.26 15.77
C MET A 163 -0.96 30.66 16.29
N LEU A 164 -0.35 31.51 15.45
CA LEU A 164 -0.08 32.90 15.77
C LEU A 164 -1.10 33.78 15.05
N LEU A 165 -1.76 34.65 15.80
CA LEU A 165 -2.50 35.77 15.24
C LEU A 165 -1.50 36.92 15.02
N GLU A 166 -1.37 37.37 13.79
CA GLU A 166 -0.57 38.56 13.49
C GLU A 166 -1.21 39.78 14.17
N PRO A 167 -0.40 40.66 14.77
CA PRO A 167 -0.92 41.86 15.40
C PRO A 167 -1.46 42.85 14.37
N ASP A 168 -2.57 43.52 14.69
CA ASP A 168 -3.17 44.56 13.85
C ASP A 168 -2.35 45.87 13.85
N MET A 169 -1.39 46.00 14.77
CA MET A 169 -0.59 47.21 14.99
C MET A 169 0.92 46.91 14.96
N GLU A 170 1.68 47.80 14.32
CA GLU A 170 3.13 47.69 14.21
C GLU A 170 3.79 47.88 15.58
N GLY A 171 4.42 46.82 16.12
CA GLY A 171 5.12 46.82 17.41
C GLY A 171 4.52 45.93 18.50
N GLU A 172 3.35 45.32 18.28
CA GLU A 172 2.78 44.31 19.17
C GLU A 172 3.40 42.92 18.92
N ALA A 173 3.45 42.09 19.97
CA ALA A 173 3.89 40.71 19.82
C ALA A 173 2.73 39.84 19.31
N PRO A 174 2.99 38.85 18.43
CA PRO A 174 1.94 37.96 17.93
C PRO A 174 1.28 37.18 19.08
N LEU A 175 -0.06 37.13 19.06
CA LEU A 175 -0.83 36.40 20.05
C LEU A 175 -0.89 34.92 19.67
N ARG A 176 -0.49 34.05 20.59
CA ARG A 176 -0.60 32.61 20.41
C ARG A 176 -2.02 32.13 20.78
N LEU A 177 -2.68 31.44 19.86
CA LEU A 177 -4.05 30.95 20.00
C LEU A 177 -4.13 29.50 20.52
N ASP A 178 -3.09 28.72 20.32
CA ASP A 178 -2.98 27.34 20.79
C ASP A 178 -2.23 27.25 22.13
N SER A 179 -2.66 26.31 22.97
CA SER A 179 -1.89 25.95 24.17
C SER A 179 -0.63 25.15 23.82
N GLU A 180 0.31 25.08 24.76
CA GLU A 180 1.49 24.22 24.62
C GLU A 180 1.11 22.73 24.51
N ASP A 181 0.13 22.29 25.30
CA ASP A 181 -0.38 20.92 25.30
C ASP A 181 -1.01 20.54 23.95
N GLU A 182 -1.77 21.46 23.32
CA GLU A 182 -2.35 21.22 21.99
C GLU A 182 -1.29 21.09 20.91
N LEU A 183 -0.26 21.96 20.94
CA LEU A 183 0.85 21.86 20.00
C LEU A 183 1.65 20.57 20.21
N GLU A 184 1.89 20.16 21.45
CA GLU A 184 2.61 18.93 21.77
C GLU A 184 1.82 17.69 21.30
N ALA A 185 0.51 17.65 21.57
CA ALA A 185 -0.37 16.59 21.09
C ALA A 185 -0.39 16.52 19.54
N GLY A 186 -0.45 17.68 18.88
CA GLY A 186 -0.34 17.77 17.42
C GLY A 186 1.01 17.23 16.92
N MET A 187 2.11 17.65 17.54
CA MET A 187 3.46 17.21 17.20
C MET A 187 3.63 15.69 17.37
N GLN A 188 3.03 15.11 18.41
CA GLN A 188 3.05 13.68 18.64
C GLN A 188 2.28 12.92 17.55
N ARG A 189 1.05 13.35 17.22
CA ARG A 189 0.27 12.78 16.11
C ARG A 189 1.00 12.87 14.78
N TRP A 190 1.64 14.01 14.50
CA TRP A 190 2.45 14.19 13.30
C TRP A 190 3.63 13.21 13.25
N ARG A 191 4.35 13.01 14.36
CA ARG A 191 5.45 12.01 14.44
C ARG A 191 4.93 10.59 14.19
N GLU A 192 3.79 10.24 14.77
CA GLU A 192 3.16 8.93 14.59
C GLU A 192 2.79 8.68 13.13
N ARG A 193 2.11 9.63 12.48
CA ARG A 193 1.78 9.57 11.04
C ARG A 193 3.03 9.48 10.17
N SER A 194 4.04 10.31 10.44
CA SER A 194 5.33 10.32 9.73
C SER A 194 6.04 8.96 9.84
N LYS A 195 5.92 8.29 10.99
CA LYS A 195 6.49 6.97 11.23
C LYS A 195 5.68 5.87 10.53
N ALA A 196 4.35 5.92 10.62
CA ALA A 196 3.44 4.95 10.02
C ALA A 196 3.55 4.91 8.49
N ARG A 197 3.82 6.06 7.85
CA ARG A 197 4.06 6.16 6.40
C ARG A 197 5.26 5.34 5.93
N LYS A 198 6.32 5.23 6.73
CA LYS A 198 7.58 4.64 6.27
C LYS A 198 7.45 3.13 6.14
N LEU A 199 7.78 2.63 4.95
CA LEU A 199 7.84 1.19 4.74
C LEU A 199 9.02 0.61 5.54
N PRO A 200 8.79 -0.41 6.39
CA PRO A 200 9.84 -0.95 7.24
C PRO A 200 10.92 -1.65 6.41
N LYS A 201 12.10 -1.87 7.02
CA LYS A 201 13.23 -2.50 6.31
C LYS A 201 12.92 -3.91 5.80
N ASP A 202 12.00 -4.60 6.45
CA ASP A 202 11.54 -5.95 6.13
C ASP A 202 10.20 -5.97 5.39
N HIS A 203 9.76 -4.85 4.80
CA HIS A 203 8.49 -4.75 4.06
C HIS A 203 8.31 -5.84 3.01
N ALA A 204 9.32 -6.08 2.17
CA ALA A 204 9.27 -7.13 1.15
C ALA A 204 9.09 -8.54 1.75
N LEU A 205 9.83 -8.85 2.82
CA LEU A 205 9.73 -10.13 3.51
C LEU A 205 8.38 -10.31 4.23
N LEU A 206 7.81 -9.22 4.77
CA LEU A 206 6.47 -9.24 5.35
C LEU A 206 5.41 -9.51 4.28
N ALA A 207 5.50 -8.87 3.11
CA ALA A 207 4.59 -9.10 1.99
C ALA A 207 4.65 -10.55 1.50
N PHE A 208 5.85 -11.11 1.33
CA PHE A 208 6.04 -12.53 1.02
C PHE A 208 5.33 -13.43 2.02
N LEU A 209 5.60 -13.23 3.32
CA LEU A 209 5.06 -14.10 4.38
C LEU A 209 3.54 -13.99 4.49
N VAL A 210 2.97 -12.80 4.33
CA VAL A 210 1.51 -12.59 4.32
C VAL A 210 0.87 -13.34 3.15
N SER A 211 1.47 -13.24 1.95
CA SER A 211 0.96 -13.91 0.74
C SER A 211 1.18 -15.43 0.76
N PHE A 212 2.28 -15.92 1.34
CA PHE A 212 2.60 -17.35 1.41
C PHE A 212 1.82 -18.09 2.50
N ARG A 213 1.41 -17.39 3.56
CA ARG A 213 0.76 -17.99 4.73
C ARG A 213 -0.49 -18.83 4.41
N PRO A 214 -1.44 -18.40 3.55
CA PRO A 214 -2.59 -19.22 3.18
C PRO A 214 -2.17 -20.57 2.58
N THR A 215 -1.18 -20.58 1.69
CA THR A 215 -0.62 -21.80 1.10
C THR A 215 0.03 -22.68 2.15
N TRP A 216 0.86 -22.10 3.02
CA TRP A 216 1.50 -22.86 4.10
C TRP A 216 0.48 -23.52 5.03
N LEU A 217 -0.53 -22.79 5.48
CA LEU A 217 -1.55 -23.31 6.40
C LEU A 217 -2.48 -24.35 5.75
N ALA A 218 -2.66 -24.28 4.43
CA ALA A 218 -3.47 -25.25 3.70
C ALA A 218 -2.73 -26.57 3.45
N LEU A 219 -1.42 -26.50 3.15
CA LEU A 219 -0.65 -27.66 2.67
C LEU A 219 0.27 -28.27 3.74
N SER A 220 0.77 -27.49 4.70
CA SER A 220 1.68 -27.97 5.74
C SER A 220 0.93 -28.48 6.96
N GLY A 221 1.40 -29.61 7.51
CA GLY A 221 0.97 -30.08 8.84
C GLY A 221 1.51 -29.23 10.01
N HIS A 222 2.34 -28.22 9.74
CA HIS A 222 3.05 -27.43 10.76
C HIS A 222 2.48 -26.03 10.93
N PRO A 223 2.44 -25.51 12.16
CA PRO A 223 1.91 -24.17 12.40
C PRO A 223 2.82 -23.10 11.79
N PHE A 224 2.22 -21.99 11.35
CA PHE A 224 2.96 -20.84 10.84
C PHE A 224 3.65 -20.10 12.00
N THR A 225 4.86 -20.54 12.38
CA THR A 225 5.63 -20.02 13.53
C THR A 225 7.11 -19.92 13.24
N GLU A 226 7.81 -19.13 14.04
CA GLU A 226 9.27 -18.99 13.97
C GLU A 226 10.03 -20.20 14.53
N GLY A 227 9.34 -21.26 14.94
CA GLY A 227 9.91 -22.48 15.52
C GLY A 227 9.95 -22.48 17.05
N MET A 228 10.29 -23.63 17.61
CA MET A 228 10.39 -23.86 19.06
C MET A 228 11.81 -24.27 19.43
N TYR A 229 12.32 -23.75 20.54
CA TYR A 229 13.59 -24.19 21.10
C TYR A 229 13.38 -25.50 21.87
N TYR A 230 14.14 -26.53 21.51
CA TYR A 230 14.10 -27.83 22.18
C TYR A 230 15.33 -27.96 23.11
N PRO A 231 15.16 -27.90 24.45
CA PRO A 231 16.27 -27.99 25.40
C PRO A 231 17.04 -29.31 25.30
N GLU A 232 16.34 -30.39 24.95
CA GLU A 232 16.90 -31.75 24.88
C GLU A 232 17.92 -31.93 23.75
N THR A 233 17.75 -31.21 22.64
CA THR A 233 18.66 -31.25 21.48
C THR A 233 19.54 -30.00 21.37
N GLY A 234 19.29 -28.98 22.22
CA GLY A 234 19.95 -27.67 22.15
C GLY A 234 19.70 -26.92 20.84
N ARG A 235 18.65 -27.27 20.09
CA ARG A 235 18.38 -26.76 18.74
C ARG A 235 16.99 -26.13 18.65
N THR A 236 16.89 -25.07 17.85
CA THR A 236 15.61 -24.50 17.43
C THR A 236 15.23 -25.12 16.09
N VAL A 237 14.13 -25.87 16.06
CA VAL A 237 13.59 -26.42 14.80
C VAL A 237 12.52 -25.46 14.30
N SER A 238 12.66 -24.98 13.05
CA SER A 238 11.77 -23.99 12.49
C SER A 238 11.50 -24.28 11.02
N ARG A 239 10.60 -25.23 10.78
CA ARG A 239 10.25 -25.73 9.45
C ARG A 239 9.82 -24.65 8.47
N LEU A 240 8.97 -23.71 8.91
CA LEU A 240 8.59 -22.56 8.10
C LEU A 240 9.81 -21.69 7.76
N VAL A 241 10.67 -21.40 8.74
CA VAL A 241 11.84 -20.55 8.50
C VAL A 241 12.83 -21.26 7.57
N ASP A 242 13.02 -22.58 7.70
CA ASP A 242 13.84 -23.38 6.80
C ASP A 242 13.29 -23.34 5.36
N ALA A 243 11.99 -23.56 5.19
CA ALA A 243 11.33 -23.47 3.89
C ALA A 243 11.47 -22.09 3.25
N VAL A 244 11.22 -21.03 4.02
CA VAL A 244 11.33 -19.64 3.50
C VAL A 244 12.79 -19.29 3.21
N ASP A 245 13.75 -19.75 4.02
CA ASP A 245 15.18 -19.54 3.77
C ASP A 245 15.60 -20.20 2.45
N ALA A 246 15.15 -21.43 2.16
CA ALA A 246 15.40 -22.10 0.87
C ALA A 246 14.89 -21.31 -0.34
N VAL A 247 13.71 -20.69 -0.22
CA VAL A 247 13.17 -19.79 -1.26
C VAL A 247 14.01 -18.52 -1.37
N MET A 248 14.34 -17.88 -0.24
CA MET A 248 15.12 -16.63 -0.22
C MET A 248 16.55 -16.83 -0.72
N GLN A 249 17.19 -17.98 -0.51
CA GLN A 249 18.50 -18.27 -1.09
C GLN A 249 18.50 -18.30 -2.63
N ARG A 250 17.32 -18.46 -3.26
CA ARG A 250 17.15 -18.34 -4.71
C ARG A 250 16.66 -16.96 -5.13
N LEU A 251 15.75 -16.34 -4.37
CA LEU A 251 15.12 -15.06 -4.71
C LEU A 251 15.93 -13.82 -4.29
N ASP A 252 16.41 -13.77 -3.05
CA ASP A 252 17.22 -12.69 -2.52
C ASP A 252 18.19 -13.23 -1.45
N PRO A 253 19.38 -13.72 -1.86
CA PRO A 253 20.37 -14.29 -0.96
C PRO A 253 20.95 -13.32 0.09
N ALA A 254 20.57 -12.03 0.05
CA ALA A 254 20.94 -11.08 1.10
C ALA A 254 20.05 -11.24 2.36
N VAL A 255 18.87 -11.86 2.23
CA VAL A 255 17.97 -12.12 3.35
C VAL A 255 18.58 -13.14 4.29
N ARG A 256 18.75 -12.74 5.55
CA ARG A 256 19.27 -13.62 6.60
C ARG A 256 18.15 -14.36 7.29
N ARG A 257 18.40 -15.61 7.69
CA ARG A 257 17.50 -16.41 8.54
C ARG A 257 16.93 -15.66 9.75
N SER A 258 17.74 -14.85 10.44
CA SER A 258 17.27 -14.06 11.60
C SER A 258 16.26 -12.96 11.22
N ALA A 259 16.31 -12.44 9.99
CA ALA A 259 15.32 -11.52 9.46
C ALA A 259 13.98 -12.25 9.23
N ILE A 260 14.03 -13.48 8.69
CA ILE A 260 12.85 -14.35 8.49
C ILE A 260 12.15 -14.62 9.83
N VAL A 261 12.89 -15.04 10.86
CA VAL A 261 12.37 -15.25 12.23
C VAL A 261 11.63 -14.03 12.75
N ASN A 262 12.24 -12.84 12.62
CA ASN A 262 11.64 -11.59 13.11
C ASN A 262 10.40 -11.19 12.30
N ALA A 263 10.41 -11.40 11.00
CA ALA A 263 9.27 -11.10 10.13
C ALA A 263 8.08 -12.03 10.42
N VAL A 264 8.32 -13.34 10.63
CA VAL A 264 7.27 -14.30 11.04
C VAL A 264 6.62 -13.87 12.36
N ARG A 265 7.40 -13.44 13.35
CA ARG A 265 6.86 -12.91 14.61
C ARG A 265 5.96 -11.70 14.41
N LYS A 266 6.34 -10.79 13.51
CA LYS A 266 5.54 -9.59 13.19
C LYS A 266 4.21 -9.96 12.55
N VAL A 267 4.21 -10.84 11.55
CA VAL A 267 2.98 -11.31 10.88
C VAL A 267 2.02 -11.90 11.91
N ARG A 268 2.50 -12.80 12.78
CA ARG A 268 1.68 -13.40 13.85
C ARG A 268 1.16 -12.38 14.87
N ALA A 269 1.97 -11.39 15.23
CA ALA A 269 1.58 -10.36 16.18
C ALA A 269 0.50 -9.43 15.61
N SER A 270 0.52 -9.18 14.29
CA SER A 270 -0.53 -8.43 13.60
C SER A 270 -1.86 -9.17 13.58
N ASP A 271 -1.85 -10.49 13.39
CA ASP A 271 -3.06 -11.32 13.43
C ASP A 271 -3.74 -11.32 14.81
N ALA A 272 -2.94 -11.38 15.88
CA ALA A 272 -3.44 -11.36 17.25
C ALA A 272 -4.14 -10.04 17.61
N ARG A 273 -3.93 -8.98 16.83
CA ARG A 273 -4.52 -7.66 17.04
C ARG A 273 -5.80 -7.43 16.24
N GLY A 274 -6.20 -8.37 15.37
CA GLY A 274 -7.32 -8.19 14.43
C GLY A 274 -7.06 -7.06 13.42
N PRO A 275 -7.89 -6.92 12.37
CA PRO A 275 -7.81 -5.76 11.50
C PRO A 275 -8.13 -4.52 12.34
N SER A 276 -7.13 -3.66 12.54
CA SER A 276 -7.34 -2.30 13.02
C SER A 276 -8.05 -1.53 11.92
N SER A 277 -9.38 -1.55 11.96
CA SER A 277 -10.28 -0.70 11.19
C SER A 277 -10.23 0.75 11.69
#